data_AF-A0A959VHH6-F1
#
_entry.id   AF-A0A959VHH6-F1
#
_cell.length_a   1.000
_cell.length_b   1.000
_cell.length_c   1.000
_cell.angle_alpha   90.00
_cell.angle_beta   90.00
_cell.angle_gamma   90.00
#
_symmetry.space_group_name_H-M   'P 1'
#
loop_
_entity.id
_entity.type
_entity.pdbx_description
1 polymer ?
#
loop_
_entity_poly.entity_id
_entity_poly.type
_entity_poly.pdbx_seq_one_letter_code
_entity_poly.pdbx_strand_id
1 'polypeptide(L)'
;MRFLTSTYSRLVPIFLAILTFCSLAWAQDGTVDDPESKIIGKPDVFIQVTPVEGGPDTIKITIPFQDFDVANLEAMCNGIGAYLNSEVRGLSVYGPGTGTSANLYFPQASFAVYHVISREDKGIDFNALIKPIMTVEPRFKSFSVIIDGMAPEFNTVKSVTLDSVMVRGSAIENPAALEYRIMVLTSDLATLDIPRLSEVQQTTTTAPSKPTSPGLPKIVFVLIGLSVVSLFALVYFALRSAARR
;
A
#
# COMPACT_ATOMS: atom_id res chain seq x y z
N MET A 1 60.48 -49.07 -28.36
CA MET A 1 59.24 -48.28 -28.27
C MET A 1 58.60 -48.51 -26.91
N ARG A 2 58.70 -47.57 -25.98
CA ARG A 2 57.99 -47.57 -24.70
C ARG A 2 57.35 -46.20 -24.52
N PHE A 3 56.01 -46.19 -24.45
CA PHE A 3 55.19 -45.01 -24.27
C PHE A 3 55.26 -44.52 -22.82
N LEU A 4 55.50 -43.23 -22.64
CA LEU A 4 55.27 -42.48 -21.42
C LEU A 4 53.77 -42.15 -21.35
N THR A 5 53.05 -42.69 -20.37
CA THR A 5 51.67 -42.30 -20.08
C THR A 5 51.60 -41.31 -18.91
N SER A 6 51.00 -40.16 -19.24
CA SER A 6 50.72 -38.97 -18.44
C SER A 6 49.91 -39.26 -17.17
N THR A 7 50.36 -38.67 -16.05
CA THR A 7 49.79 -38.80 -14.70
C THR A 7 49.01 -37.56 -14.25
N TYR A 8 48.44 -36.77 -15.17
CA TYR A 8 47.65 -35.57 -14.85
C TYR A 8 46.15 -35.78 -15.06
N SER A 9 45.47 -36.50 -14.15
CA SER A 9 43.99 -36.62 -14.22
C SER A 9 43.32 -37.03 -12.90
N ARG A 10 43.71 -36.45 -11.75
CA ARG A 10 43.06 -36.80 -10.46
C ARG A 10 42.78 -35.65 -9.49
N LEU A 11 43.03 -34.39 -9.84
CA LEU A 11 42.84 -33.26 -8.91
C LEU A 11 41.67 -32.31 -9.25
N VAL A 12 40.95 -32.54 -10.35
CA VAL A 12 39.85 -31.66 -10.77
C VAL A 12 38.53 -31.81 -9.97
N PRO A 13 38.14 -32.97 -9.40
CA PRO A 13 36.80 -33.08 -8.81
C PRO A 13 36.66 -32.56 -7.37
N ILE A 14 37.77 -32.25 -6.67
CA ILE A 14 37.72 -31.85 -5.25
C ILE A 14 37.44 -30.34 -5.10
N PHE A 15 37.85 -29.52 -6.06
CA PHE A 15 37.60 -28.07 -6.01
C PHE A 15 36.14 -27.68 -6.30
N LEU A 16 35.36 -28.55 -6.95
CA LEU A 16 33.97 -28.26 -7.31
C LEU A 16 32.97 -28.50 -6.16
N ALA A 17 33.33 -29.29 -5.14
CA ALA A 17 32.43 -29.63 -4.03
C ALA A 17 32.40 -28.59 -2.91
N ILE A 18 33.43 -27.74 -2.78
CA ILE A 18 33.55 -26.76 -1.68
C ILE A 18 32.79 -25.45 -2.02
N LEU A 19 32.51 -25.18 -3.30
CA LEU A 19 31.79 -23.99 -3.73
C LEU A 19 30.25 -24.11 -3.61
N THR A 20 29.72 -25.32 -3.41
CA THR A 20 28.27 -25.57 -3.37
C THR A 20 27.66 -25.49 -1.96
N PHE A 21 28.47 -25.46 -0.91
CA PHE A 21 27.98 -25.49 0.48
C PHE A 21 27.87 -24.12 1.17
N CYS A 22 28.34 -23.03 0.54
CA CYS A 22 28.27 -21.67 1.12
C CYS A 22 27.03 -20.86 0.68
N SER A 23 26.17 -21.38 -0.19
CA SER A 23 25.02 -20.63 -0.75
C SER A 23 23.68 -20.89 -0.05
N LEU A 24 23.62 -21.74 0.98
CA LEU A 24 22.36 -22.03 1.70
C LEU A 24 22.17 -21.25 3.01
N ALA A 25 23.16 -20.46 3.43
CA ALA A 25 22.99 -19.59 4.57
C ALA A 25 22.60 -18.20 4.05
N TRP A 26 21.36 -17.78 4.37
CA TRP A 26 20.78 -16.43 4.22
C TRP A 26 19.77 -16.27 3.09
N ALA A 27 18.72 -17.09 3.13
CA ALA A 27 17.42 -16.71 2.62
C ALA A 27 16.39 -16.91 3.74
N GLN A 28 16.59 -16.26 4.90
CA GLN A 28 15.47 -15.95 5.78
C GLN A 28 14.87 -14.66 5.25
N ASP A 29 14.04 -14.82 4.22
CA ASP A 29 13.15 -13.78 3.72
C ASP A 29 12.10 -13.57 4.82
N GLY A 30 12.47 -12.75 5.80
CA GLY A 30 11.51 -12.21 6.74
C GLY A 30 10.62 -11.29 5.94
N THR A 31 9.49 -11.81 5.47
CA THR A 31 8.37 -11.01 4.98
C THR A 31 7.95 -10.11 6.14
N VAL A 32 8.57 -8.94 6.22
CA VAL A 32 8.07 -7.83 7.02
C VAL A 32 6.68 -7.57 6.44
N ASP A 33 5.65 -7.89 7.22
CA ASP A 33 4.28 -7.46 6.95
C ASP A 33 4.29 -5.93 6.96
N ASP A 34 4.68 -5.34 5.83
CA ASP A 34 4.68 -3.92 5.63
C ASP A 34 3.20 -3.49 5.63
N PRO A 35 2.72 -2.77 6.65
CA PRO A 35 1.34 -2.34 6.70
C PRO A 35 0.98 -1.46 5.47
N GLU A 36 1.96 -0.83 4.81
CA GLU A 36 1.73 -0.09 3.58
C GLU A 36 1.36 -0.99 2.39
N SER A 37 1.80 -2.26 2.38
CA SER A 37 1.44 -3.22 1.34
C SER A 37 -0.04 -3.64 1.42
N LYS A 38 -0.65 -3.61 2.62
CA LYS A 38 -2.08 -3.94 2.81
C LYS A 38 -3.01 -2.91 2.17
N ILE A 39 -2.60 -1.65 2.06
CA ILE A 39 -3.39 -0.57 1.43
C ILE A 39 -3.52 -0.76 -0.09
N ILE A 40 -2.69 -1.62 -0.70
CA ILE A 40 -2.67 -1.84 -2.15
C ILE A 40 -3.81 -2.78 -2.62
N GLY A 41 -4.54 -3.43 -1.70
CA GLY A 41 -5.66 -4.32 -2.01
C GLY A 41 -6.82 -3.68 -2.78
N LYS A 42 -7.73 -4.53 -3.28
CA LYS A 42 -8.99 -4.09 -3.93
C LYS A 42 -9.86 -3.35 -2.90
N PRO A 43 -10.28 -2.09 -3.17
CA PRO A 43 -11.20 -1.36 -2.31
C PRO A 43 -12.58 -2.02 -2.20
N ASP A 44 -13.19 -1.91 -1.03
CA ASP A 44 -14.58 -2.32 -0.78
C ASP A 44 -15.58 -1.27 -1.27
N VAL A 45 -15.17 0.00 -1.32
CA VAL A 45 -16.00 1.11 -1.82
C VAL A 45 -15.16 2.04 -2.67
N PHE A 46 -15.67 2.40 -3.84
CA PHE A 46 -15.11 3.45 -4.68
C PHE A 46 -15.97 4.70 -4.58
N ILE A 47 -15.34 5.82 -4.27
CA ILE A 47 -15.96 7.14 -4.18
C ILE A 47 -15.24 8.03 -5.17
N GLN A 48 -15.98 8.62 -6.10
CA GLN A 48 -15.47 9.61 -7.03
C GLN A 48 -16.13 10.94 -6.69
N VAL A 49 -15.32 11.98 -6.49
CA VAL A 49 -15.77 13.33 -6.22
C VAL A 49 -15.34 14.21 -7.38
N THR A 50 -16.31 14.80 -8.07
CA THR A 50 -16.08 15.76 -9.13
C THR A 50 -16.39 17.16 -8.60
N PRO A 51 -15.37 18.00 -8.36
CA PRO A 51 -15.57 19.35 -7.86
C PRO A 51 -16.30 20.21 -8.91
N VAL A 52 -17.27 21.00 -8.49
CA VAL A 52 -17.96 21.96 -9.37
C VAL A 52 -17.71 23.38 -8.88
N GLU A 53 -17.15 24.23 -9.73
CA GLU A 53 -16.84 25.61 -9.38
C GLU A 53 -18.11 26.38 -9.02
N GLY A 54 -18.16 26.95 -7.79
CA GLY A 54 -19.30 27.70 -7.28
C GLY A 54 -20.56 26.86 -6.99
N GLY A 55 -20.51 25.54 -7.18
CA GLY A 55 -21.66 24.64 -7.03
C GLY A 55 -21.46 23.56 -5.97
N PRO A 56 -22.44 22.63 -5.86
CA PRO A 56 -22.28 21.42 -5.07
C PRO A 56 -21.33 20.45 -5.78
N ASP A 57 -20.48 19.77 -5.01
CA ASP A 57 -19.60 18.74 -5.56
C ASP A 57 -20.44 17.51 -5.92
N THR A 58 -20.16 16.90 -7.06
CA THR A 58 -20.85 15.67 -7.48
C THR A 58 -20.12 14.47 -6.90
N ILE A 59 -20.84 13.59 -6.24
CA ILE A 59 -20.31 12.36 -5.66
C ILE A 59 -20.92 11.18 -6.41
N LYS A 60 -20.06 10.25 -6.82
CA LYS A 60 -20.45 8.94 -7.30
C LYS A 60 -19.87 7.87 -6.38
N ILE A 61 -20.73 7.02 -5.85
CA ILE A 61 -20.36 5.87 -5.00
C ILE A 61 -20.60 4.60 -5.80
N THR A 62 -19.64 3.67 -5.79
CA THR A 62 -19.76 2.35 -6.40
C THR A 62 -19.34 1.27 -5.40
N ILE A 63 -20.21 0.29 -5.21
CA ILE A 63 -19.96 -0.86 -4.33
C ILE A 63 -19.72 -2.09 -5.21
N PRO A 64 -18.51 -2.68 -5.25
CA PRO A 64 -18.13 -3.76 -6.15
C PRO A 64 -18.66 -5.14 -5.68
N PHE A 65 -19.87 -5.17 -5.12
CA PHE A 65 -20.60 -6.36 -4.67
C PHE A 65 -22.02 -6.31 -5.26
N GLN A 66 -22.43 -7.34 -6.00
CA GLN A 66 -23.71 -7.35 -6.71
C GLN A 66 -24.91 -7.30 -5.76
N ASP A 67 -24.85 -8.06 -4.67
CA ASP A 67 -25.99 -8.25 -3.77
C ASP A 67 -26.11 -7.17 -2.68
N PHE A 68 -25.45 -6.02 -2.86
CA PHE A 68 -25.54 -4.94 -1.87
C PHE A 68 -26.89 -4.22 -1.97
N ASP A 69 -27.53 -4.00 -0.81
CA ASP A 69 -28.86 -3.41 -0.73
C ASP A 69 -28.86 -1.94 -1.17
N VAL A 70 -29.71 -1.63 -2.15
CA VAL A 70 -29.91 -0.28 -2.70
C VAL A 70 -30.44 0.68 -1.63
N ALA A 71 -31.28 0.21 -0.70
CA ALA A 71 -31.79 1.04 0.39
C ALA A 71 -30.68 1.46 1.36
N ASN A 72 -29.72 0.55 1.64
CA ASN A 72 -28.55 0.90 2.44
C ASN A 72 -27.66 1.91 1.71
N LEU A 73 -27.49 1.77 0.39
CA LEU A 73 -26.71 2.73 -0.40
C LEU A 73 -27.36 4.12 -0.42
N GLU A 74 -28.69 4.19 -0.53
CA GLU A 74 -29.45 5.42 -0.40
C GLU A 74 -29.26 6.07 0.98
N ALA A 75 -29.34 5.26 2.05
CA ALA A 75 -29.13 5.71 3.42
C ALA A 75 -27.71 6.28 3.62
N MET A 76 -26.68 5.68 3.02
CA MET A 76 -25.31 6.25 3.04
C MET A 76 -25.28 7.65 2.42
N CYS A 77 -25.87 7.82 1.24
CA CYS A 77 -25.86 9.09 0.52
C CYS A 77 -26.54 10.19 1.34
N ASN A 78 -27.70 9.87 1.93
CA ASN A 78 -28.41 10.78 2.82
C ASN A 78 -27.63 11.06 4.11
N GLY A 79 -26.92 10.07 4.65
CA GLY A 79 -26.03 10.24 5.80
C GLY A 79 -24.86 11.20 5.51
N ILE A 80 -24.30 11.18 4.30
CA ILE A 80 -23.26 12.13 3.87
C ILE A 80 -23.82 13.56 3.87
N GLY A 81 -25.00 13.78 3.28
CA GLY A 81 -25.65 15.09 3.31
C GLY A 81 -25.93 15.57 4.73
N ALA A 82 -26.49 14.70 5.58
CA ALA A 82 -26.76 15.02 6.97
C ALA A 82 -25.48 15.38 7.75
N TYR A 83 -24.38 14.65 7.54
CA TYR A 83 -23.09 14.93 8.18
C TYR A 83 -22.56 16.31 7.79
N LEU A 84 -22.67 16.67 6.51
CA LEU A 84 -22.24 17.97 5.97
C LEU A 84 -23.24 19.10 6.24
N ASN A 85 -24.35 18.82 6.94
CA ASN A 85 -25.47 19.74 7.10
C ASN A 85 -25.92 20.35 5.76
N SER A 86 -26.00 19.51 4.73
CA SER A 86 -26.28 19.89 3.35
C SER A 86 -27.27 18.93 2.72
N GLU A 87 -28.24 19.47 1.98
CA GLU A 87 -29.24 18.66 1.28
C GLU A 87 -28.60 17.89 0.12
N VAL A 88 -28.90 16.59 0.04
CA VAL A 88 -28.52 15.75 -1.09
C VAL A 88 -29.37 16.10 -2.31
N ARG A 89 -28.73 16.51 -3.41
CA ARG A 89 -29.42 16.93 -4.63
C ARG A 89 -29.26 15.90 -5.74
N GLY A 90 -30.34 15.64 -6.47
CA GLY A 90 -30.32 14.80 -7.67
C GLY A 90 -29.92 13.35 -7.41
N LEU A 91 -30.22 12.82 -6.22
CA LEU A 91 -29.86 11.45 -5.85
C LEU A 91 -30.45 10.46 -6.84
N SER A 92 -29.55 9.70 -7.47
CA SER A 92 -29.88 8.61 -8.37
C SER A 92 -29.17 7.37 -7.88
N VAL A 93 -29.93 6.32 -7.55
CA VAL A 93 -29.40 5.04 -7.07
C VAL A 93 -29.76 3.95 -8.08
N TYR A 94 -28.76 3.15 -8.43
CA TYR A 94 -28.86 2.06 -9.40
C TYR A 94 -28.37 0.78 -8.73
N GLY A 95 -29.17 -0.28 -8.79
CA GLY A 95 -28.75 -1.66 -8.50
C GLY A 95 -28.51 -2.48 -9.78
N PRO A 96 -28.01 -3.72 -9.66
CA PRO A 96 -27.84 -4.62 -10.79
C PRO A 96 -29.17 -4.84 -11.51
N GLY A 97 -29.17 -4.71 -12.84
CA GLY A 97 -30.38 -4.89 -13.65
C GLY A 97 -31.43 -3.78 -13.52
N THR A 98 -31.13 -2.69 -12.81
CA THR A 98 -32.00 -1.51 -12.75
C THR A 98 -31.48 -0.39 -13.68
N GLY A 99 -32.39 0.28 -14.40
CA GLY A 99 -32.07 1.37 -15.33
C GLY A 99 -32.09 0.98 -16.82
N THR A 100 -31.87 1.97 -17.69
CA THR A 100 -31.83 1.79 -19.16
C THR A 100 -30.50 1.22 -19.66
N SER A 101 -29.47 1.21 -18.82
CA SER A 101 -28.17 0.60 -19.11
C SER A 101 -28.13 -0.82 -18.55
N ALA A 102 -28.48 -1.80 -19.37
CA ALA A 102 -28.47 -3.24 -19.04
C ALA A 102 -27.10 -3.83 -18.63
N ASN A 103 -26.06 -3.00 -18.48
CA ASN A 103 -24.67 -3.38 -18.22
C ASN A 103 -24.14 -2.88 -16.86
N LEU A 104 -24.98 -2.39 -15.95
CA LEU A 104 -24.53 -2.06 -14.60
C LEU A 104 -24.36 -3.35 -13.79
N TYR A 105 -23.10 -3.75 -13.58
CA TYR A 105 -22.72 -4.96 -12.84
C TYR A 105 -22.70 -4.76 -11.32
N PHE A 106 -22.81 -3.53 -10.83
CA PHE A 106 -22.59 -3.19 -9.42
C PHE A 106 -23.55 -2.08 -8.97
N PRO A 107 -24.03 -2.08 -7.72
CA PRO A 107 -24.73 -0.96 -7.13
C PRO A 107 -23.94 0.34 -7.19
N GLN A 108 -24.59 1.42 -7.63
CA GLN A 108 -24.03 2.75 -7.78
C GLN A 108 -25.00 3.82 -7.33
N ALA A 109 -24.48 4.88 -6.74
CA ALA A 109 -25.25 6.09 -6.46
C ALA A 109 -24.52 7.31 -7.01
N SER A 110 -25.27 8.31 -7.45
CA SER A 110 -24.77 9.60 -7.90
C SER A 110 -25.63 10.70 -7.32
N PHE A 111 -25.02 11.72 -6.72
CA PHE A 111 -25.71 12.86 -6.13
C PHE A 111 -24.79 14.07 -6.04
N ALA A 112 -25.32 15.22 -5.65
CA ALA A 112 -24.53 16.42 -5.41
C ALA A 112 -24.77 16.97 -4.00
N VAL A 113 -23.71 17.47 -3.35
CA VAL A 113 -23.73 18.00 -1.98
C VAL A 113 -22.67 19.09 -1.81
N TYR A 114 -22.87 20.04 -0.89
CA TYR A 114 -21.87 21.08 -0.61
C TYR A 114 -20.86 20.65 0.46
N HIS A 115 -19.71 21.32 0.46
CA HIS A 115 -18.72 21.29 1.54
C HIS A 115 -17.90 20.00 1.72
N VAL A 116 -17.95 19.06 0.77
CA VAL A 116 -17.02 17.90 0.76
C VAL A 116 -15.59 18.38 0.57
N ILE A 117 -15.40 19.29 -0.38
CA ILE A 117 -14.14 19.96 -0.65
C ILE A 117 -14.29 21.42 -0.25
N SER A 118 -13.45 21.83 0.68
CA SER A 118 -13.35 23.21 1.11
C SER A 118 -12.92 24.13 -0.04
N ARG A 119 -13.57 25.28 -0.17
CA ARG A 119 -13.22 26.24 -1.23
C ARG A 119 -11.99 27.09 -0.85
N GLU A 120 -11.78 27.34 0.44
CA GLU A 120 -10.72 28.22 0.95
C GLU A 120 -9.34 27.55 0.93
N ASP A 121 -9.24 26.34 1.46
CA ASP A 121 -7.97 25.62 1.68
C ASP A 121 -7.85 24.34 0.86
N LYS A 122 -8.80 24.08 -0.05
CA LYS A 122 -8.90 22.86 -0.89
C LYS A 122 -8.85 21.54 -0.09
N GLY A 123 -9.12 21.60 1.21
CA GLY A 123 -9.14 20.44 2.09
C GLY A 123 -10.33 19.54 1.83
N ILE A 124 -10.09 18.23 1.82
CA ILE A 124 -11.13 17.21 1.69
C ILE A 124 -11.54 16.76 3.10
N ASP A 125 -12.83 16.75 3.38
CA ASP A 125 -13.38 16.16 4.60
C ASP A 125 -13.69 14.66 4.37
N PHE A 126 -12.69 13.81 4.66
CA PHE A 126 -12.91 12.36 4.58
C PHE A 126 -13.82 11.81 5.66
N ASN A 127 -13.90 12.46 6.82
CA ASN A 127 -14.83 12.04 7.86
C ASN A 127 -16.27 12.11 7.34
N ALA A 128 -16.60 13.17 6.59
CA ALA A 128 -17.91 13.33 5.96
C ALA A 128 -18.24 12.27 4.92
N LEU A 129 -17.24 11.75 4.20
CA LEU A 129 -17.44 10.69 3.21
C LEU A 129 -17.52 9.30 3.86
N ILE A 130 -16.61 9.00 4.78
CA ILE A 130 -16.39 7.65 5.28
C ILE A 130 -17.29 7.31 6.48
N LYS A 131 -17.43 8.21 7.46
CA LYS A 131 -18.19 7.90 8.69
C LYS A 131 -19.65 7.52 8.41
N PRO A 132 -20.41 8.26 7.58
CA PRO A 132 -21.78 7.88 7.28
C PRO A 132 -21.90 6.52 6.60
N ILE A 133 -20.99 6.20 5.68
CA ILE A 133 -20.94 4.90 5.01
C ILE A 133 -20.71 3.76 6.00
N MET A 134 -19.88 4.00 7.03
CA MET A 134 -19.59 3.01 8.06
C MET A 134 -20.74 2.75 9.05
N THR A 135 -21.83 3.54 9.00
CA THR A 135 -23.00 3.36 9.88
C THR A 135 -23.98 2.30 9.40
N VAL A 136 -23.86 1.83 8.15
CA VAL A 136 -24.74 0.82 7.56
C VAL A 136 -24.01 -0.51 7.37
N GLU A 137 -24.76 -1.60 7.26
CA GLU A 137 -24.21 -2.95 7.08
C GLU A 137 -24.28 -3.40 5.59
N PRO A 138 -23.32 -4.25 5.14
CA PRO A 138 -22.08 -4.62 5.81
C PRO A 138 -21.11 -3.45 5.99
N ARG A 139 -20.37 -3.43 7.10
CA ARG A 139 -19.27 -2.49 7.31
C ARG A 139 -18.11 -2.74 6.36
N PHE A 140 -17.59 -1.66 5.78
CA PHE A 140 -16.43 -1.69 4.88
C PHE A 140 -15.13 -1.41 5.62
N LYS A 141 -13.99 -1.80 5.05
CA LYS A 141 -12.67 -1.55 5.65
C LYS A 141 -11.76 -0.76 4.73
N SER A 142 -11.99 -0.80 3.43
CA SER A 142 -11.12 -0.18 2.43
C SER A 142 -11.91 0.68 1.45
N PHE A 143 -11.42 1.88 1.24
CA PHE A 143 -12.04 2.89 0.39
C PHE A 143 -11.00 3.43 -0.60
N SER A 144 -11.42 3.67 -1.83
CA SER A 144 -10.67 4.49 -2.79
C SER A 144 -11.49 5.74 -3.09
N VAL A 145 -10.95 6.90 -2.73
CA VAL A 145 -11.57 8.20 -2.94
C VAL A 145 -10.79 8.94 -4.02
N ILE A 146 -11.39 9.09 -5.20
CA ILE A 146 -10.80 9.78 -6.34
C ILE A 146 -11.40 11.18 -6.41
N ILE A 147 -10.56 12.19 -6.50
CA ILE A 147 -10.96 13.58 -6.70
C ILE A 147 -10.56 14.03 -8.09
N ASP A 148 -11.55 14.25 -8.95
CA ASP A 148 -11.32 14.60 -10.35
C ASP A 148 -10.78 16.03 -10.48
N GLY A 149 -9.86 16.23 -11.43
CA GLY A 149 -9.37 17.56 -11.80
C GLY A 149 -8.44 18.21 -10.77
N MET A 150 -8.14 17.55 -9.66
CA MET A 150 -7.15 18.02 -8.70
C MET A 150 -5.78 17.41 -8.97
N ALA A 151 -4.76 18.26 -9.00
CA ALA A 151 -3.35 17.85 -9.06
C ALA A 151 -2.74 17.84 -7.64
N PRO A 152 -1.70 17.04 -7.38
CA PRO A 152 -0.97 17.09 -6.12
C PRO A 152 -0.33 18.46 -5.90
N GLU A 153 -0.54 19.01 -4.72
CA GLU A 153 0.09 20.24 -4.21
C GLU A 153 1.10 19.93 -3.10
N PHE A 154 1.84 20.95 -2.62
CA PHE A 154 2.87 20.76 -1.59
C PHE A 154 2.32 20.22 -0.26
N ASN A 155 1.07 20.56 0.05
CA ASN A 155 0.34 20.11 1.24
C ASN A 155 -0.48 18.83 0.99
N THR A 156 -0.39 18.22 -0.20
CA THR A 156 -1.09 16.95 -0.48
C THR A 156 -0.50 15.84 0.37
N VAL A 157 -1.35 15.23 1.19
CA VAL A 157 -0.95 14.12 2.06
C VAL A 157 -0.58 12.91 1.22
N LYS A 158 0.66 12.46 1.36
CA LYS A 158 1.17 11.25 0.72
C LYS A 158 0.79 9.99 1.48
N SER A 159 0.97 10.01 2.80
CA SER A 159 0.68 8.87 3.67
C SER A 159 0.46 9.35 5.11
N VAL A 160 -0.55 8.82 5.77
CA VAL A 160 -0.83 9.00 7.21
C VAL A 160 -1.25 7.64 7.76
N THR A 161 -0.67 7.26 8.90
CA THR A 161 -1.03 6.05 9.63
C THR A 161 -1.34 6.45 11.07
N LEU A 162 -2.57 6.19 11.49
CA LEU A 162 -3.09 6.36 12.85
C LEU A 162 -3.60 5.01 13.35
N ASP A 163 -3.89 4.91 14.64
CA ASP A 163 -4.43 3.68 15.24
C ASP A 163 -5.80 3.27 14.66
N SER A 164 -6.58 4.25 14.20
CA SER A 164 -7.94 4.04 13.68
C SER A 164 -8.01 3.99 12.15
N VAL A 165 -7.02 4.55 11.43
CA VAL A 165 -7.06 4.69 9.97
C VAL A 165 -5.67 4.77 9.36
N MET A 166 -5.52 4.23 8.15
CA MET A 166 -4.40 4.49 7.26
C MET A 166 -4.90 5.19 6.01
N VAL A 167 -4.20 6.22 5.54
CA VAL A 167 -4.52 6.99 4.34
C VAL A 167 -3.29 7.08 3.47
N ARG A 168 -3.41 6.77 2.18
CA ARG A 168 -2.34 6.93 1.19
C ARG A 168 -2.85 7.71 -0.01
N GLY A 169 -2.23 8.84 -0.30
CA GLY A 169 -2.51 9.65 -1.47
C GLY A 169 -1.59 9.30 -2.64
N SER A 170 -2.16 9.22 -3.84
CA SER A 170 -1.43 9.05 -5.10
C SER A 170 -1.99 9.96 -6.19
N ALA A 171 -1.08 10.48 -7.02
CA ALA A 171 -1.44 11.25 -8.20
C ALA A 171 -1.86 10.32 -9.33
N ILE A 172 -2.89 10.71 -10.07
CA ILE A 172 -3.25 10.14 -11.38
C ILE A 172 -2.98 11.24 -12.41
N GLU A 173 -2.12 10.95 -13.38
CA GLU A 173 -1.67 11.98 -14.34
C GLU A 173 -2.64 12.13 -15.53
N ASN A 174 -3.42 11.11 -15.86
CA ASN A 174 -4.28 11.11 -17.05
C ASN A 174 -5.55 10.26 -16.87
N PRO A 175 -6.72 10.87 -16.62
CA PRO A 175 -6.93 12.31 -16.38
C PRO A 175 -6.29 12.76 -15.06
N ALA A 176 -6.03 14.06 -14.93
CA ALA A 176 -5.50 14.63 -13.69
C ALA A 176 -6.50 14.40 -12.54
N ALA A 177 -6.08 13.64 -11.53
CA ALA A 177 -6.86 13.36 -10.34
C ALA A 177 -5.97 13.01 -9.15
N LEU A 178 -6.55 13.04 -7.96
CA LEU A 178 -5.94 12.53 -6.73
C LEU A 178 -6.72 11.32 -6.23
N GLU A 179 -6.05 10.18 -6.06
CA GLU A 179 -6.62 9.00 -5.40
C GLU A 179 -6.12 8.95 -3.96
N TYR A 180 -7.04 8.82 -3.02
CA TYR A 180 -6.76 8.49 -1.63
C TYR A 180 -7.28 7.10 -1.31
N ARG A 181 -6.36 6.20 -0.95
CA ARG A 181 -6.70 4.89 -0.43
C ARG A 181 -6.76 4.95 1.08
N ILE A 182 -7.92 4.66 1.63
CA ILE A 182 -8.21 4.76 3.05
C ILE A 182 -8.54 3.37 3.57
N MET A 183 -7.81 2.91 4.59
CA MET A 183 -8.08 1.68 5.31
C MET A 183 -8.49 2.00 6.74
N VAL A 184 -9.71 1.62 7.10
CA VAL A 184 -10.23 1.75 8.46
C VAL A 184 -9.76 0.56 9.29
N LEU A 185 -9.02 0.84 10.37
CA LEU A 185 -8.43 -0.17 11.25
C LEU A 185 -9.27 -0.42 12.51
N THR A 186 -10.13 0.53 12.87
CA THR A 186 -11.03 0.42 14.03
C THR A 186 -12.43 -0.05 13.63
N SER A 187 -13.12 -0.72 14.56
CA SER A 187 -14.56 -1.01 14.43
C SER A 187 -15.44 -0.01 15.18
N ASP A 188 -14.84 0.84 16.00
CA ASP A 188 -15.53 1.86 16.78
C ASP A 188 -15.53 3.21 16.03
N LEU A 189 -16.71 3.66 15.62
CA LEU A 189 -16.87 4.89 14.83
C LEU A 189 -16.63 6.16 15.65
N ALA A 190 -16.73 6.09 16.98
CA ALA A 190 -16.45 7.22 17.86
C ALA A 190 -14.94 7.56 17.88
N THR A 191 -14.08 6.56 17.67
CA THR A 191 -12.61 6.70 17.64
C THR A 191 -12.05 6.87 16.23
N LEU A 192 -12.87 6.66 15.20
CA LEU A 192 -12.47 6.91 13.83
C LEU A 192 -12.33 8.44 13.65
N ASP A 193 -11.14 8.90 13.33
CA ASP A 193 -10.90 10.28 12.95
C ASP A 193 -9.90 10.31 11.79
N ILE A 194 -10.36 10.82 10.65
CA ILE A 194 -9.58 10.92 9.43
C ILE A 194 -9.17 12.38 9.27
N PRO A 195 -7.88 12.71 9.41
CA PRO A 195 -7.45 14.10 9.45
C PRO A 195 -7.81 14.83 8.16
N ARG A 196 -8.27 16.06 8.32
CA ARG A 196 -8.51 16.96 7.19
C ARG A 196 -7.16 17.33 6.57
N LEU A 197 -7.06 17.16 5.27
CA LEU A 197 -5.76 17.20 4.59
C LEU A 197 -5.05 18.56 4.63
N SER A 198 -5.78 19.65 4.85
CA SER A 198 -5.21 20.99 4.98
C SER A 198 -4.53 21.23 6.34
N GLU A 199 -4.84 20.40 7.34
CA GLU A 199 -4.35 20.53 8.72
C GLU A 199 -3.08 19.70 8.98
N VAL A 200 -2.75 18.76 8.08
CA VAL A 200 -1.53 17.94 8.17
C VAL A 200 -0.33 18.75 7.65
N GLN A 201 -0.08 19.92 8.22
CA GLN A 201 1.22 20.58 8.12
C GLN A 201 2.21 19.79 8.97
N GLN A 202 2.85 18.79 8.35
CA GLN A 202 4.08 18.15 8.83
C GLN A 202 4.14 17.95 10.37
N THR A 203 3.16 17.28 10.97
CA THR A 203 3.53 16.47 12.13
C THR A 203 4.47 15.43 11.56
N THR A 204 5.76 15.69 11.74
CA THR A 204 6.86 14.79 11.45
C THR A 204 6.37 13.44 11.93
N THR A 205 6.13 12.52 10.99
CA THR A 205 5.89 11.12 11.31
C THR A 205 6.94 10.79 12.35
N THR A 206 6.51 10.48 13.58
CA THR A 206 7.40 9.77 14.50
C THR A 206 7.62 8.47 13.77
N ALA A 207 8.68 8.43 12.95
CA ALA A 207 9.00 7.27 12.14
C ALA A 207 8.95 6.10 13.12
N PRO A 208 8.19 5.03 12.83
CA PRO A 208 8.25 3.84 13.66
C PRO A 208 9.74 3.55 13.80
N SER A 209 10.22 3.64 15.04
CA SER A 209 11.63 3.59 15.37
C SER A 209 12.19 2.39 14.62
N LYS A 210 12.99 2.68 13.58
CA LYS A 210 13.57 1.69 12.69
C LYS A 210 13.99 0.54 13.60
N PRO A 211 13.49 -0.69 13.43
CA PRO A 211 14.03 -1.79 14.22
C PRO A 211 15.53 -1.68 13.99
N THR A 212 16.27 -1.45 15.07
CA THR A 212 17.72 -1.34 15.01
C THR A 212 18.11 -2.72 14.52
N SER A 213 18.30 -2.86 13.20
CA SER A 213 18.83 -4.08 12.63
C SER A 213 20.06 -4.36 13.47
N PRO A 214 20.14 -5.49 14.18
CA PRO A 214 21.32 -5.81 14.94
C PRO A 214 22.45 -5.79 13.92
N GLY A 215 23.25 -4.71 13.96
CA GLY A 215 24.32 -4.50 13.02
C GLY A 215 25.17 -5.76 13.06
N LEU A 216 25.42 -6.34 11.89
CA LEU A 216 26.11 -7.62 11.79
C LEU A 216 27.33 -7.58 12.72
N PRO A 217 27.39 -8.45 13.75
CA PRO A 217 28.37 -8.27 14.80
C PRO A 217 29.75 -8.27 14.15
N LYS A 218 30.60 -7.30 14.52
CA LYS A 218 31.93 -7.09 13.89
C LYS A 218 32.76 -8.39 13.84
N ILE A 219 32.45 -9.34 14.71
CA ILE A 219 33.03 -10.69 14.75
C ILE A 219 32.82 -11.50 13.46
N VAL A 220 31.73 -11.27 12.72
CA VAL A 220 31.46 -11.96 11.45
C VAL A 220 32.50 -11.56 10.39
N PHE A 221 32.87 -10.27 10.34
CA PHE A 221 33.94 -9.81 9.43
C PHE A 221 35.31 -10.37 9.82
N VAL A 222 35.58 -10.56 11.12
CA VAL A 222 36.81 -11.21 11.60
C VAL A 222 36.85 -12.68 11.21
N LEU A 223 35.72 -13.40 11.32
CA LEU A 223 35.61 -14.81 10.92
C LEU A 223 35.78 -14.99 9.40
N ILE A 224 35.22 -14.09 8.58
CA ILE A 224 35.42 -14.08 7.13
C ILE A 224 36.89 -13.79 6.79
N GLY A 225 37.53 -12.85 7.48
CA GLY A 225 38.96 -12.58 7.30
C GLY A 225 39.83 -13.81 7.61
N LEU A 226 39.56 -14.50 8.72
CA LEU A 226 40.29 -15.71 9.12
C LEU A 226 40.11 -16.87 8.15
N SER A 227 38.91 -17.07 7.60
CA SER A 227 38.65 -18.16 6.65
C SER A 227 39.41 -17.97 5.32
N VAL A 228 39.51 -16.73 4.82
CA VAL A 228 40.28 -16.41 3.62
C VAL A 228 41.77 -16.67 3.83
N VAL A 229 42.35 -16.22 4.95
CA VAL A 229 43.77 -16.44 5.27
C VAL A 229 44.09 -17.94 5.39
N SER A 230 43.18 -18.70 6.01
CA SER A 230 43.31 -20.17 6.15
C SER A 230 43.33 -20.88 4.80
N LEU A 231 42.48 -20.43 3.87
CA LEU A 231 42.42 -20.99 2.51
C LEU A 231 43.70 -20.70 1.72
N PHE A 232 44.24 -19.48 1.81
CA PHE A 232 45.51 -19.12 1.16
C PHE A 232 46.69 -19.89 1.73
N ALA A 233 46.75 -20.09 3.05
CA ALA A 233 47.79 -20.90 3.69
C ALA A 233 47.73 -22.37 3.23
N LEU A 234 46.52 -22.92 3.10
CA LEU A 234 46.30 -24.29 2.62
C LEU A 234 46.76 -24.45 1.17
N VAL A 235 46.39 -23.53 0.27
CA VAL A 235 46.80 -23.55 -1.14
C VAL A 235 48.32 -23.40 -1.27
N TYR A 236 48.93 -22.50 -0.49
CA TYR A 236 50.39 -22.33 -0.49
C TYR A 236 51.12 -23.60 -0.05
N PHE A 237 50.66 -24.26 1.01
CA PHE A 237 51.24 -25.52 1.48
C PHE A 237 51.06 -26.67 0.47
N ALA A 238 49.87 -26.77 -0.14
CA ALA A 238 49.59 -27.76 -1.16
C ALA A 238 50.53 -27.61 -2.38
N LEU A 239 50.67 -26.38 -2.90
CA LEU A 239 51.59 -26.07 -4.01
C LEU A 239 53.05 -26.35 -3.65
N ARG A 240 53.49 -25.96 -2.46
CA ARG A 240 54.85 -26.21 -1.98
C ARG A 240 55.15 -27.70 -1.81
N SER A 241 54.16 -28.49 -1.38
CA SER A 241 54.31 -29.95 -1.22
C SER A 241 54.36 -30.69 -2.56
N ALA A 242 53.65 -30.19 -3.58
CA ALA A 242 53.66 -30.73 -4.94
C ALA A 242 54.99 -30.46 -5.66
N ALA A 243 55.61 -29.30 -5.43
CA ALA A 243 56.90 -28.93 -6.03
C ALA A 243 58.13 -29.67 -5.46
N ARG A 244 57.96 -30.43 -4.37
CA ARG A 244 59.04 -31.22 -3.72
C ARG A 244 59.03 -32.71 -4.09
N ARG A 245 58.11 -33.13 -4.96
CA ARG A 245 58.11 -34.48 -5.57
C ARG A 245 58.64 -34.38 -6.99
#